data_AF-A0A9P1E1Y2-F1
#
_entry.id   AF-A0A9P1E1Y2-F1
#
_cell.length_a   1.000
_cell.length_b   1.000
_cell.length_c   1.000
_cell.angle_alpha   90.00
_cell.angle_beta   90.00
_cell.angle_gamma   90.00
#
_symmetry.space_group_name_H-M   'P 1'
#
loop_
_entity.id
_entity.type
_entity.pdbx_description
1 polymer ?
#
loop_
_entity_poly.entity_id
_entity_poly.type
_entity_poly.pdbx_seq_one_letter_code
_entity_poly.pdbx_strand_id
1 'polypeptide(L)'
;MRSAKSRLTVKFDFDLMQAICDNTEVFNNEVGYILRTYCGLKYKEWRFVPEEERAPLRDKLRTLFDVDLEDANVRKAIDKQMQRAWHNYRRTLREHFKTVGGAGDLTKAKGKPYEGVSESDWEYLCNCWSDPSYL
;
A
#
# COMPACT_ATOMS: atom_id res chain seq x y z
N MET A 1 6.30 -35.30 -8.00
CA MET A 1 5.21 -34.33 -8.28
C MET A 1 5.18 -33.33 -7.13
N ARG A 2 5.47 -32.04 -7.39
CA ARG A 2 5.23 -30.99 -6.38
C ARG A 2 3.73 -30.70 -6.40
N SER A 3 3.03 -30.96 -5.29
CA SER A 3 1.64 -30.54 -5.14
C SER A 3 1.61 -29.01 -5.27
N ALA A 4 0.87 -28.49 -6.25
CA ALA A 4 0.57 -27.07 -6.29
C ALA A 4 -0.18 -26.75 -4.99
N LYS A 5 0.39 -25.89 -4.13
CA LYS A 5 -0.36 -25.38 -2.97
C LYS A 5 -1.66 -24.76 -3.51
N SER A 6 -2.81 -25.24 -3.06
CA SER A 6 -4.08 -24.60 -3.36
C SER A 6 -4.04 -23.17 -2.83
N ARG A 7 -4.53 -22.21 -3.64
CA ARG A 7 -4.65 -20.82 -3.22
C ARG A 7 -5.61 -20.71 -2.04
N LEU A 8 -5.39 -19.71 -1.19
CA LEU A 8 -6.22 -19.45 -0.02
C LEU A 8 -7.54 -18.79 -0.44
N THR A 9 -8.67 -19.32 0.03
CA THR A 9 -9.98 -18.70 -0.20
C THR A 9 -10.11 -17.41 0.61
N VAL A 10 -10.72 -16.39 0.00
CA VAL A 10 -11.05 -15.12 0.65
C VAL A 10 -12.53 -14.83 0.42
N LYS A 11 -13.22 -14.40 1.47
CA LYS A 11 -14.60 -13.90 1.37
C LYS A 11 -14.59 -12.41 1.71
N PHE A 12 -15.45 -11.65 1.04
CA PHE A 12 -15.57 -10.21 1.24
C PHE A 12 -16.94 -9.88 1.82
N ASP A 13 -16.94 -8.92 2.74
CA ASP A 13 -18.12 -8.17 3.11
C ASP A 13 -18.11 -6.89 2.26
N PHE A 14 -19.13 -6.75 1.41
CA PHE A 14 -19.23 -5.64 0.48
C PHE A 14 -19.84 -4.38 1.11
N ASP A 15 -20.50 -4.48 2.26
CA ASP A 15 -20.97 -3.32 3.01
C ASP A 15 -19.80 -2.65 3.74
N LEU A 16 -18.92 -3.46 4.33
CA LEU A 16 -17.69 -3.00 5.00
C LEU A 16 -16.50 -2.82 4.05
N MET A 17 -16.62 -3.31 2.82
CA MET A 17 -15.58 -3.31 1.79
C MET A 17 -14.27 -3.90 2.30
N GLN A 18 -14.32 -5.12 2.84
CA GLN A 18 -13.14 -5.80 3.40
C GLN A 18 -13.27 -7.32 3.39
N ALA A 19 -12.13 -8.01 3.42
CA ALA A 19 -12.07 -9.45 3.64
C ALA A 19 -12.59 -9.82 5.04
N ILE A 20 -13.47 -10.83 5.11
CA ILE A 20 -13.99 -11.44 6.35
C ILE A 20 -13.97 -12.96 6.16
N CYS A 21 -12.87 -13.56 6.57
CA CYS A 21 -12.61 -15.00 6.54
C CYS A 21 -11.45 -15.40 7.48
N ASP A 22 -11.20 -16.70 7.64
CA ASP A 22 -10.09 -17.21 8.46
C ASP A 22 -8.71 -16.73 7.96
N ASN A 23 -8.60 -16.39 6.67
CA ASN A 23 -7.38 -15.89 6.04
C ASN A 23 -7.25 -14.35 6.06
N THR A 24 -8.12 -13.62 6.77
CA THR A 24 -8.17 -12.14 6.74
C THR A 24 -6.84 -11.50 7.13
N GLU A 25 -6.19 -12.00 8.18
CA GLU A 25 -4.89 -11.47 8.62
C GLU A 25 -3.81 -11.65 7.55
N VAL A 26 -3.72 -12.86 6.98
CA VAL A 26 -2.78 -13.18 5.90
C VAL A 26 -3.06 -12.30 4.68
N PHE A 27 -4.33 -12.10 4.33
CA PHE A 27 -4.74 -11.22 3.24
C PHE A 27 -4.32 -9.76 3.46
N ASN A 28 -4.56 -9.22 4.66
CA ASN A 28 -4.17 -7.86 5.00
C ASN A 28 -2.64 -7.68 4.98
N ASN A 29 -1.90 -8.66 5.49
CA ASN A 29 -0.44 -8.66 5.48
C ASN A 29 0.10 -8.66 4.04
N GLU A 30 -0.47 -9.50 3.17
CA GLU A 30 -0.08 -9.56 1.76
C GLU A 30 -0.41 -8.26 1.02
N VAL A 31 -1.59 -7.67 1.24
CA VAL A 31 -1.95 -6.35 0.70
C VAL A 31 -0.91 -5.30 1.11
N GLY A 32 -0.54 -5.26 2.39
CA GLY A 32 0.48 -4.34 2.89
C GLY A 32 1.85 -4.60 2.27
N TYR A 33 2.25 -5.86 2.13
CA TYR A 33 3.50 -6.26 1.50
C TYR A 33 3.56 -5.84 0.03
N ILE A 34 2.50 -6.12 -0.73
CA ILE A 34 2.39 -5.75 -2.15
C ILE A 34 2.56 -4.24 -2.32
N LEU A 35 1.88 -3.43 -1.49
CA LEU A 35 1.98 -1.98 -1.57
C LEU A 35 3.38 -1.47 -1.25
N ARG A 36 4.01 -1.96 -0.18
CA ARG A 36 5.37 -1.53 0.19
C ARG A 36 6.42 -1.91 -0.85
N THR A 37 6.19 -3.00 -1.57
CA THR A 37 7.17 -3.56 -2.51
C THR A 37 7.00 -3.03 -3.93
N TYR A 38 5.76 -2.78 -4.36
CA TYR A 38 5.46 -2.56 -5.78
C TYR A 38 4.71 -1.26 -6.10
N CYS A 39 4.15 -0.56 -5.11
CA CYS A 39 3.42 0.69 -5.36
C CYS A 39 4.37 1.90 -5.31
N GLY A 40 4.31 2.76 -6.31
CA GLY A 40 4.99 4.06 -6.27
C GLY A 40 4.46 4.96 -5.16
N LEU A 41 5.35 5.71 -4.50
CA LEU A 41 4.99 6.65 -3.42
C LEU A 41 4.80 8.09 -3.92
N LYS A 42 4.91 8.32 -5.23
CA LYS A 42 4.91 9.63 -5.88
C LYS A 42 3.52 10.23 -6.12
N TYR A 43 2.49 9.66 -5.50
CA TYR A 43 1.11 10.13 -5.58
C TYR A 43 0.70 10.82 -4.27
N LYS A 44 0.01 11.97 -4.38
CA LYS A 44 -0.50 12.70 -3.21
C LYS A 44 -1.54 11.89 -2.42
N GLU A 45 -2.42 11.19 -3.14
CA GLU A 45 -3.52 10.40 -2.58
C GLU A 45 -3.73 9.12 -3.40
N TRP A 46 -4.25 8.06 -2.76
CA TRP A 46 -4.55 6.80 -3.42
C TRP A 46 -5.49 6.94 -4.63
N ARG A 47 -6.46 7.87 -4.57
CA ARG A 47 -7.39 8.12 -5.69
C ARG A 47 -6.71 8.64 -6.96
N PHE A 48 -5.47 9.13 -6.86
CA PHE A 48 -4.68 9.59 -7.99
C PHE A 48 -3.76 8.49 -8.54
N VAL A 49 -3.67 7.32 -7.88
CA VAL A 49 -2.96 6.17 -8.42
C VAL A 49 -3.80 5.63 -9.59
N PRO A 50 -3.24 5.64 -10.80
CA PRO A 50 -4.04 5.33 -11.98
C PRO A 50 -4.30 3.82 -12.08
N GLU A 51 -5.23 3.44 -12.95
CA GLU A 51 -5.71 2.05 -13.03
C GLU A 51 -4.62 1.09 -13.52
N GLU A 52 -3.75 1.56 -14.40
CA GLU A 52 -2.57 0.84 -14.90
C GLU A 52 -1.55 0.50 -13.79
N GLU A 53 -1.56 1.23 -12.67
CA GLU A 53 -0.77 0.88 -11.49
C GLU A 53 -1.56 0.03 -10.48
N ARG A 54 -2.87 0.30 -10.30
CA ARG A 54 -3.70 -0.49 -9.37
C ARG A 54 -3.93 -1.92 -9.87
N ALA A 55 -4.13 -2.12 -11.17
CA ALA A 55 -4.43 -3.44 -11.73
C ALA A 55 -3.32 -4.48 -11.48
N PRO A 56 -2.04 -4.20 -11.76
CA PRO A 56 -0.95 -5.12 -11.43
C PRO A 56 -0.83 -5.43 -9.93
N LEU A 57 -1.14 -4.47 -9.05
CA LEU A 57 -1.12 -4.70 -7.60
C LEU A 57 -2.20 -5.69 -7.18
N ARG A 58 -3.41 -5.57 -7.75
CA ARG A 58 -4.51 -6.53 -7.50
C ARG A 58 -4.16 -7.91 -8.03
N ASP A 59 -3.59 -8.00 -9.24
CA ASP A 59 -3.26 -9.28 -9.86
C ASP A 59 -2.23 -10.07 -9.03
N LYS A 60 -1.30 -9.40 -8.33
CA LYS A 60 -0.37 -10.05 -7.39
C LYS A 60 -1.07 -10.83 -6.28
N LEU A 61 -2.27 -10.45 -5.85
CA LEU A 61 -3.02 -11.21 -4.84
C LEU A 61 -3.40 -12.62 -5.34
N ARG A 62 -3.56 -12.81 -6.66
CA ARG A 62 -3.83 -14.14 -7.26
C ARG A 62 -2.66 -15.12 -7.12
N THR A 63 -1.48 -14.67 -6.69
CA THR A 63 -0.37 -15.57 -6.40
C THR A 63 -0.64 -16.44 -5.17
N LEU A 64 -1.36 -15.90 -4.18
CA LEU A 64 -1.62 -16.56 -2.90
C LEU A 64 -3.11 -16.85 -2.67
N PHE A 65 -4.00 -16.02 -3.22
CA PHE A 65 -5.44 -16.08 -2.95
C PHE A 65 -6.26 -16.44 -4.18
N ASP A 66 -7.37 -17.13 -3.94
CA ASP A 66 -8.41 -17.36 -4.94
C ASP A 66 -9.36 -16.17 -4.95
N VAL A 67 -9.07 -15.19 -5.82
CA VAL A 67 -9.83 -13.94 -5.95
C VAL A 67 -10.30 -13.73 -7.38
N ASP A 68 -11.60 -13.48 -7.53
CA ASP A 68 -12.22 -13.12 -8.80
C ASP A 68 -12.09 -11.61 -9.04
N LEU A 69 -11.11 -11.21 -9.86
CA LEU A 69 -10.91 -9.80 -10.24
C LEU A 69 -11.82 -9.37 -11.40
N GLU A 70 -12.61 -10.26 -12.01
CA GLU A 70 -13.62 -9.84 -12.99
C GLU A 70 -14.83 -9.22 -12.27
N ASP A 71 -15.14 -9.70 -11.06
CA ASP A 71 -16.16 -9.13 -10.19
C ASP A 71 -15.78 -7.70 -9.74
N ALA A 72 -16.64 -6.74 -10.07
CA ALA A 72 -16.45 -5.33 -9.75
C ALA A 72 -16.54 -5.03 -8.24
N ASN A 73 -17.38 -5.73 -7.49
CA ASN A 73 -17.50 -5.57 -6.03
C ASN A 73 -16.25 -6.11 -5.32
N VAL A 74 -15.72 -7.26 -5.79
CA VAL A 74 -14.45 -7.79 -5.28
C VAL A 74 -13.32 -6.81 -5.55
N ARG A 75 -13.17 -6.30 -6.79
CA ARG A 75 -12.17 -5.27 -7.09
C ARG A 75 -12.31 -4.03 -6.21
N LYS A 76 -13.53 -3.55 -5.98
CA LYS A 76 -13.80 -2.38 -5.14
C LYS A 76 -13.43 -2.63 -3.67
N ALA A 77 -13.73 -3.81 -3.14
CA ALA A 77 -13.34 -4.19 -1.78
C ALA A 77 -11.81 -4.25 -1.62
N ILE A 78 -11.12 -4.86 -2.59
CA ILE A 78 -9.65 -4.92 -2.62
C ILE A 78 -9.05 -3.51 -2.71
N ASP A 79 -9.51 -2.67 -3.63
CA ASP A 79 -9.04 -1.29 -3.78
C ASP A 79 -9.24 -0.49 -2.48
N LYS A 80 -10.34 -0.73 -1.75
CA LYS A 80 -10.58 -0.06 -0.47
C LYS A 80 -9.61 -0.53 0.62
N GLN A 81 -9.29 -1.82 0.66
CA GLN A 81 -8.26 -2.34 1.57
C GLN A 81 -6.86 -1.83 1.21
N MET A 82 -6.51 -1.79 -0.07
CA MET A 82 -5.26 -1.21 -0.54
C MET A 82 -5.17 0.28 -0.18
N GLN A 83 -6.25 1.04 -0.36
CA GLN A 83 -6.32 2.44 0.07
C GLN A 83 -6.00 2.58 1.58
N ARG A 84 -6.65 1.78 2.44
CA ARG A 84 -6.43 1.81 3.89
C ARG A 84 -4.97 1.48 4.24
N ALA A 85 -4.43 0.42 3.64
CA ALA A 85 -3.04 0.01 3.85
C ALA A 85 -2.03 1.07 3.36
N TRP A 86 -2.29 1.71 2.22
CA TRP A 86 -1.46 2.79 1.67
C TRP A 86 -1.45 4.02 2.59
N HIS A 87 -2.61 4.44 3.09
CA HIS A 87 -2.70 5.54 4.05
C HIS A 87 -1.95 5.24 5.34
N ASN A 88 -2.11 4.03 5.89
CA ASN A 88 -1.38 3.60 7.09
C ASN A 88 0.13 3.62 6.85
N TYR A 89 0.59 3.08 5.72
CA TYR A 89 2.01 3.09 5.39
C TYR A 89 2.56 4.52 5.29
N ARG A 90 1.88 5.41 4.55
CA ARG A 90 2.31 6.82 4.44
C ARG A 90 2.28 7.56 5.77
N ARG A 91 1.34 7.23 6.66
CA ARG A 91 1.32 7.77 8.02
C ARG A 91 2.59 7.36 8.77
N THR A 92 2.97 6.08 8.73
CA THR A 92 4.23 5.59 9.33
C THR A 92 5.45 6.32 8.76
N LEU A 93 5.54 6.46 7.44
CA LEU A 93 6.64 7.19 6.81
C LEU A 93 6.70 8.66 7.23
N ARG A 94 5.54 9.32 7.35
CA ARG A 94 5.45 10.71 7.81
C ARG A 94 5.80 10.86 9.29
N GLU A 95 5.45 9.88 10.12
CA GLU A 95 5.86 9.84 11.53
C GLU A 95 7.38 9.71 11.63
N HIS A 96 8.00 8.82 10.85
CA HIS A 96 9.46 8.72 10.76
C HIS A 96 10.11 10.03 10.30
N PHE A 97 9.57 10.67 9.25
CA PHE A 97 10.08 11.97 8.78
C PHE A 97 10.15 13.00 9.92
N LYS A 98 9.09 13.09 10.73
CA LYS A 98 9.03 14.01 11.88
C LYS A 98 10.08 13.69 12.95
N THR A 99 10.42 12.42 13.17
CA THR A 99 11.39 12.03 14.21
C THR A 99 12.84 12.22 13.78
N VAL A 100 13.17 12.07 12.50
CA VAL A 100 14.56 12.13 12.04
C VAL A 100 15.09 13.55 11.78
N GLY A 101 14.20 14.53 11.58
CA GLY A 101 14.54 15.94 11.37
C GLY A 101 13.34 16.79 10.95
N GLY A 102 12.40 16.18 10.21
CA GLY A 102 11.19 16.82 9.74
C GLY A 102 11.46 18.04 8.86
N ALA A 103 10.50 18.96 8.83
CA ALA A 103 10.64 20.22 8.10
C ALA A 103 11.64 21.19 8.75
N GLY A 104 11.99 20.99 10.03
CA GLY A 104 12.97 21.82 10.75
C GLY A 104 14.43 21.56 10.36
N ASP A 105 14.73 20.36 9.88
CA ASP A 105 16.06 19.96 9.38
C ASP A 105 15.90 18.98 8.21
N LEU A 106 15.58 19.54 7.03
CA LEU A 106 15.28 18.76 5.83
C LEU A 106 16.51 17.96 5.35
N THR A 107 17.72 18.52 5.48
CA THR A 107 18.96 17.83 5.10
C THR A 107 19.14 16.55 5.92
N LYS A 108 18.97 16.64 7.24
CA LYS A 108 19.04 15.47 8.13
C LYS A 108 17.91 14.47 7.85
N ALA A 109 16.70 14.96 7.56
CA ALA A 109 15.57 14.10 7.24
C ALA A 109 15.81 13.30 5.96
N LYS A 110 16.30 13.94 4.89
CA LYS A 110 16.65 13.27 3.61
C LYS A 110 17.76 12.24 3.79
N GLY A 111 18.74 12.51 4.66
CA GLY A 111 19.84 11.59 4.95
C GLY A 111 19.47 10.36 5.80
N LYS A 112 18.20 10.20 6.20
CA LYS A 112 17.72 9.08 7.03
C LYS A 112 16.45 8.44 6.47
N PRO A 113 16.52 7.78 5.30
CA PRO A 113 15.37 7.11 4.71
C PRO A 113 14.77 6.06 5.63
N TYR A 114 13.46 5.87 5.53
CA TYR A 114 12.78 4.76 6.18
C TYR A 114 13.20 3.43 5.55
N GLU A 115 13.30 2.37 6.35
CA GLU A 115 13.73 1.05 5.89
C GLU A 115 12.82 0.53 4.76
N GLY A 116 13.44 0.09 3.66
CA GLY A 116 12.72 -0.43 2.49
C GLY A 116 12.15 0.63 1.55
N VAL A 117 12.36 1.93 1.81
CA VAL A 117 12.02 3.01 0.88
C VAL A 117 13.26 3.41 0.07
N SER A 118 13.11 3.57 -1.25
CA SER A 118 14.20 4.05 -2.11
C SER A 118 14.58 5.48 -1.73
N GLU A 119 15.85 5.85 -1.90
CA GLU A 119 16.31 7.23 -1.65
C GLU A 119 15.52 8.25 -2.48
N SER A 120 15.22 7.91 -3.73
CA SER A 120 14.45 8.78 -4.64
C SER A 120 13.01 9.00 -4.20
N ASP A 121 12.33 7.95 -3.70
CA ASP A 121 10.97 8.07 -3.17
C ASP A 121 10.98 8.81 -1.83
N TRP A 122 11.97 8.53 -0.98
CA TRP A 122 12.13 9.20 0.30
C TRP A 122 12.36 10.71 0.12
N GLU A 123 13.24 11.09 -0.80
CA GLU A 123 13.50 12.49 -1.10
C GLU A 123 12.24 13.20 -1.63
N TYR A 124 11.51 12.56 -2.56
CA TYR A 124 10.24 13.09 -3.05
C TYR A 124 9.26 13.36 -1.90
N LEU A 125 9.09 12.38 -0.99
CA LEU A 125 8.20 12.51 0.15
C LEU A 125 8.64 13.60 1.12
N CYS A 126 9.93 13.70 1.42
CA CYS A 126 10.48 14.75 2.29
C CYS A 126 10.18 16.13 1.73
N ASN A 127 10.42 16.35 0.42
CA ASN A 127 10.13 17.62 -0.25
C ASN A 127 8.65 17.98 -0.16
N CYS A 128 7.78 16.99 -0.42
CA CYS A 128 6.34 17.18 -0.28
C CYS A 128 5.94 17.55 1.15
N TRP A 129 6.42 16.85 2.17
CA TRP A 129 6.01 17.11 3.56
C TRP A 129 6.63 18.36 4.18
N SER A 130 7.71 18.88 3.60
CA SER A 130 8.28 20.17 3.99
C SER A 130 7.53 21.36 3.38
N ASP A 131 6.74 21.15 2.32
CA ASP A 131 5.96 22.19 1.67
C ASP A 131 4.67 22.46 2.47
N PRO A 132 4.46 23.69 3.01
CA PRO A 132 3.26 24.04 3.75
C PRO A 132 1.96 23.90 2.94
N SER A 133 2.03 23.99 1.61
CA SER A 133 0.88 23.87 0.70
C SER A 133 0.47 22.42 0.40
N TYR A 134 1.29 21.45 0.81
CA TYR A 134 1.03 20.03 0.54
C TYR A 134 -0.05 19.43 1.45
N LEU A 135 -0.36 20.10 2.57
CA LEU A 135 -1.34 19.67 3.57
C LEU A 135 -2.79 19.74 3.08
#